data_AF-A0AAW0H5F9-F1
#
_entry.id   AF-A0AAW0H5F9-F1
#
_cell.length_a   1.000
_cell.length_b   1.000
_cell.length_c   1.000
_cell.angle_alpha   90.00
_cell.angle_beta   90.00
_cell.angle_gamma   90.00
#
_symmetry.space_group_name_H-M   'P 1'
#
loop_
_entity.id
_entity.type
_entity.pdbx_description
1 polymer ?
#
loop_
_entity_poly.entity_id
_entity_poly.type
_entity_poly.pdbx_seq_one_letter_code
_entity_poly.pdbx_strand_id
1 'polypeptide(L)'
;MNIHGLMDEYLEMVLQFGFTTIFVAAFPLAPLLALLNNIIEIRLDAYKFVTQWRRPLPARATDIGIWLGILEGIGILAVITNAFVIAITSDYIPRFVYEYKYGPCANHVKQNENCLKGYVNNSLSFFDLSELGMGKSGYCRYRDYRGPPWSSKPYEFTLQYWHILAARLAFIIVFEHLVFGIKSFIAYLIPDIPKGLRERIRREKYLVQEMMYEAELEHLQQQRRKSGQPIHHEWP
;
A
#
# COMPACT_ATOMS: atom_id res chain seq x y z
N MET A 1 -5.42 -17.08 28.10
CA MET A 1 -5.65 -16.87 26.65
C MET A 1 -4.42 -17.45 25.98
N ASN A 2 -4.56 -18.49 25.15
CA ASN A 2 -3.42 -18.95 24.37
C ASN A 2 -3.07 -17.80 23.43
N ILE A 3 -1.93 -17.15 23.68
CA ILE A 3 -1.42 -16.04 22.86
C ILE A 3 -1.42 -16.42 21.38
N HIS A 4 -1.19 -17.70 21.09
CA HIS A 4 -1.26 -18.30 19.77
C HIS A 4 -2.58 -18.03 19.03
N GLY A 5 -3.74 -18.14 19.69
CA GLY A 5 -5.03 -18.01 19.00
C GLY A 5 -5.25 -16.63 18.38
N LEU A 6 -5.01 -15.56 19.13
CA LEU A 6 -5.19 -14.19 18.61
C LEU A 6 -4.14 -13.82 17.56
N MET A 7 -2.92 -14.37 17.67
CA MET A 7 -1.86 -14.13 16.69
C MET A 7 -2.21 -14.74 15.33
N ASP A 8 -2.85 -15.92 15.31
CA ASP A 8 -3.29 -16.56 14.08
C ASP A 8 -4.40 -15.75 13.39
N GLU A 9 -5.39 -15.25 14.14
CA GLU A 9 -6.46 -14.40 13.57
C GLU A 9 -5.87 -13.09 12.98
N TYR A 10 -4.91 -12.45 13.67
CA TYR A 10 -4.24 -11.27 13.11
C TYR A 10 -3.38 -11.61 11.89
N LEU A 11 -2.69 -12.75 11.90
CA LEU A 11 -1.86 -13.18 10.78
C LEU A 11 -2.72 -13.38 9.52
N GLU A 12 -3.88 -14.02 9.65
CA GLU A 12 -4.82 -14.20 8.55
C GLU A 12 -5.25 -12.87 7.93
N MET A 13 -5.65 -11.91 8.77
CA MET A 13 -6.06 -10.58 8.32
C MET A 13 -4.91 -9.81 7.64
N VAL A 14 -3.69 -9.93 8.17
CA VAL A 14 -2.49 -9.28 7.60
C VAL A 14 -2.07 -9.92 6.27
N LEU A 15 -2.17 -11.24 6.13
CA LEU A 15 -1.92 -11.92 4.87
C LEU A 15 -2.93 -11.49 3.80
N GLN A 16 -4.20 -11.39 4.16
CA GLN A 16 -5.23 -10.88 3.25
C GLN A 16 -4.98 -9.42 2.84
N PHE A 17 -4.55 -8.57 3.77
CA PHE A 17 -4.09 -7.22 3.45
C PHE A 17 -2.90 -7.22 2.49
N GLY A 18 -1.93 -8.12 2.69
CA GLY A 18 -0.80 -8.30 1.77
C GLY A 18 -1.24 -8.67 0.35
N PHE A 19 -2.10 -9.67 0.20
CA PHE A 19 -2.61 -10.09 -1.12
C PHE A 19 -3.38 -8.98 -1.83
N THR A 20 -4.18 -8.21 -1.09
CA THR A 20 -4.98 -7.12 -1.66
C THR A 20 -4.18 -5.89 -2.03
N THR A 21 -3.04 -5.62 -1.37
CA THR A 21 -2.25 -4.41 -1.60
C THR A 21 -1.07 -4.64 -2.53
N ILE A 22 -0.32 -5.73 -2.36
CA ILE A 22 0.92 -5.99 -3.12
C ILE A 22 0.63 -6.34 -4.58
N PHE A 23 -0.49 -7.01 -4.87
CA PHE A 23 -0.81 -7.56 -6.20
C PHE A 23 -2.01 -6.89 -6.87
N VAL A 24 -2.47 -5.74 -6.36
CA VAL A 24 -3.66 -5.06 -6.87
C VAL A 24 -3.52 -4.67 -8.35
N ALA A 25 -2.32 -4.31 -8.80
CA ALA A 25 -2.07 -3.97 -10.20
C ALA A 25 -2.26 -5.16 -11.16
N ALA A 26 -2.10 -6.40 -10.67
CA ALA A 26 -2.30 -7.60 -11.46
C ALA A 26 -3.76 -8.08 -11.41
N PHE A 27 -4.42 -7.96 -10.26
CA PHE A 27 -5.80 -8.41 -10.08
C PHE A 27 -6.66 -7.36 -9.37
N PRO A 28 -7.37 -6.50 -10.13
CA PRO A 28 -8.12 -5.38 -9.56
C PRO A 28 -9.37 -5.79 -8.76
N LEU A 29 -9.84 -7.04 -8.90
CA LEU A 29 -10.99 -7.57 -8.17
C LEU A 29 -10.63 -8.10 -6.76
N ALA A 30 -9.34 -8.13 -6.39
CA ALA A 30 -8.89 -8.62 -5.09
C ALA A 30 -9.60 -7.94 -3.89
N PRO A 31 -9.77 -6.60 -3.86
CA PRO A 31 -10.42 -5.92 -2.75
C PRO A 31 -11.89 -6.33 -2.56
N LEU A 32 -12.60 -6.65 -3.65
CA LEU A 32 -13.99 -7.10 -3.57
C LEU A 32 -14.09 -8.49 -2.94
N LEU A 33 -13.18 -9.41 -3.31
CA LEU A 33 -13.13 -10.74 -2.70
C LEU A 33 -12.75 -10.65 -1.21
N ALA A 34 -11.80 -9.78 -0.87
CA ALA A 34 -11.42 -9.53 0.52
C ALA A 34 -12.56 -8.93 1.34
N LEU A 35 -13.37 -8.04 0.77
CA LEU A 35 -14.55 -7.50 1.44
C LEU A 35 -15.56 -8.62 1.76
N LEU A 36 -15.86 -9.48 0.78
CA LEU A 36 -16.76 -10.62 0.99
C LEU A 36 -16.21 -11.58 2.04
N ASN A 37 -14.91 -11.87 2.00
CA ASN A 37 -14.26 -12.71 3.00
C ASN A 37 -14.39 -12.09 4.40
N ASN A 38 -14.06 -10.81 4.56
CA ASN A 38 -14.18 -10.10 5.83
C ASN A 38 -15.61 -10.10 6.40
N ILE A 39 -16.64 -10.00 5.56
CA ILE A 39 -18.04 -10.03 6.03
C ILE A 39 -18.39 -11.39 6.63
N ILE A 40 -17.92 -12.48 6.00
CA ILE A 40 -18.13 -13.84 6.50
C ILE A 40 -17.27 -14.08 7.74
N GLU A 41 -16.00 -13.66 7.71
CA GLU A 41 -15.02 -13.88 8.77
C GLU A 41 -15.47 -13.28 10.09
N ILE A 42 -15.95 -12.04 10.09
CA ILE A 42 -16.49 -11.39 11.32
C ILE A 42 -17.57 -12.24 11.99
N ARG A 43 -18.41 -12.94 11.21
CA ARG A 43 -19.48 -13.80 11.75
C ARG A 43 -18.93 -15.15 12.23
N LEU A 44 -18.00 -15.74 11.49
CA LEU A 44 -17.37 -17.01 11.85
C LEU A 44 -16.52 -16.87 13.11
N ASP A 45 -15.74 -15.80 13.23
CA ASP A 45 -14.96 -15.51 14.44
C ASP A 45 -15.84 -15.26 15.65
N ALA A 46 -16.92 -14.47 15.49
CA ALA A 46 -17.88 -14.28 16.58
C ALA A 46 -18.49 -15.62 17.03
N TYR A 47 -18.82 -16.51 16.10
CA TYR A 47 -19.33 -17.85 16.42
C TYR A 47 -18.28 -18.72 17.12
N LYS A 48 -17.04 -18.71 16.65
CA LYS A 48 -15.86 -19.40 17.22
C LYS A 48 -15.65 -18.97 18.68
N PHE A 49 -15.66 -17.66 18.95
CA PHE A 49 -15.49 -17.12 20.30
C PHE A 49 -16.65 -17.45 21.26
N VAL A 50 -17.89 -17.51 20.77
CA VAL A 50 -19.07 -17.74 21.62
C VAL A 50 -19.31 -19.23 21.89
N THR A 51 -19.05 -20.10 20.91
CA THR A 51 -19.47 -21.52 20.99
C THR A 51 -18.32 -22.50 21.16
N GLN A 52 -17.14 -22.24 20.59
CA GLN A 52 -16.04 -23.21 20.54
C GLN A 52 -14.99 -22.95 21.62
N TRP A 53 -14.75 -21.70 22.00
CA TRP A 53 -13.67 -21.33 22.91
C TRP A 53 -14.14 -21.09 24.34
N ARG A 54 -13.28 -21.39 25.31
CA ARG A 54 -13.49 -20.98 26.71
C ARG A 54 -13.27 -19.48 26.84
N ARG A 55 -14.13 -18.82 27.63
CA ARG A 55 -14.04 -17.38 27.91
C ARG A 55 -12.60 -16.96 28.31
N PRO A 56 -11.95 -16.06 27.56
CA PRO A 56 -10.62 -15.58 27.89
C PRO A 56 -10.65 -14.60 29.08
N LEU A 57 -9.52 -14.46 29.76
CA LEU A 57 -9.34 -13.42 30.76
C LEU A 57 -9.17 -12.07 30.04
N PRO A 58 -9.91 -11.02 30.44
CA PRO A 58 -9.81 -9.72 29.81
C PRO A 58 -8.43 -9.11 30.08
N ALA A 59 -7.72 -8.76 29.00
CA ALA A 59 -6.50 -7.97 29.06
C ALA A 59 -6.77 -6.58 28.47
N ARG A 60 -6.18 -5.54 29.05
CA ARG A 60 -6.23 -4.19 28.50
C ARG A 60 -5.04 -3.99 27.56
N ALA A 61 -5.31 -3.57 26.33
CA ALA A 61 -4.31 -3.14 25.36
C ALA A 61 -4.75 -1.79 24.80
N THR A 62 -3.79 -0.90 24.56
CA THR A 62 -4.02 0.44 23.97
C THR A 62 -4.09 0.41 22.45
N ASP A 63 -3.46 -0.59 21.85
CA ASP A 63 -3.18 -0.69 20.42
C ASP A 63 -3.08 -2.16 20.01
N ILE A 64 -3.00 -2.40 18.69
CA ILE A 64 -2.81 -3.73 18.10
C ILE A 64 -1.36 -4.23 18.25
N GLY A 65 -0.43 -3.39 18.71
CA GLY A 65 0.98 -3.74 18.93
C GLY A 65 1.79 -3.82 17.63
N ILE A 66 2.65 -4.84 17.52
CA ILE A 66 3.61 -5.02 16.41
C ILE A 66 2.96 -5.06 15.03
N TRP A 67 1.69 -5.47 14.95
CA TRP A 67 0.94 -5.59 13.71
C TRP A 67 0.80 -4.27 12.96
N LEU A 68 0.77 -3.12 13.66
CA LEU A 68 0.74 -1.81 13.01
C LEU A 68 2.01 -1.58 12.18
N GLY A 69 3.19 -1.86 12.75
CA GLY A 69 4.46 -1.73 12.03
C GLY A 69 4.58 -2.71 10.86
N ILE A 70 4.01 -3.92 11.00
CA ILE A 70 3.96 -4.90 9.90
C ILE A 70 3.07 -4.38 8.76
N LEU A 71 1.89 -3.86 9.06
CA LEU A 71 0.97 -3.29 8.06
C LEU A 71 1.61 -2.08 7.34
N GLU A 72 2.32 -1.22 8.07
CA GLU A 72 3.08 -0.11 7.49
C GLU A 72 4.19 -0.60 6.54
N GLY A 73 4.94 -1.62 6.96
CA GLY A 73 5.98 -2.26 6.15
C GLY A 73 5.42 -2.89 4.87
N ILE A 74 4.32 -3.62 4.97
CA ILE A 74 3.60 -4.17 3.82
C ILE A 74 3.12 -3.05 2.90
N GLY A 75 2.61 -1.94 3.45
CA GLY A 75 2.20 -0.78 2.66
C GLY A 75 3.34 -0.17 1.86
N ILE A 76 4.55 -0.09 2.41
CA ILE A 76 5.74 0.39 1.68
C ILE A 76 6.13 -0.61 0.58
N LEU A 77 6.20 -1.90 0.93
CA LEU A 77 6.54 -2.96 -0.02
C LEU A 77 5.53 -3.06 -1.17
N ALA A 78 4.25 -2.82 -0.91
CA ALA A 78 3.20 -2.81 -1.90
C ALA A 78 3.42 -1.74 -2.97
N VAL A 79 3.86 -0.53 -2.61
CA VAL A 79 4.14 0.54 -3.59
C VAL A 79 5.25 0.10 -4.55
N ILE A 80 6.36 -0.40 -4.00
CA ILE A 80 7.51 -0.88 -4.77
C ILE A 80 7.08 -2.02 -5.69
N THR A 81 6.40 -3.03 -5.14
CA THR A 81 6.02 -4.24 -5.88
C THR A 81 5.05 -3.92 -7.01
N ASN A 82 4.05 -3.08 -6.78
CA ASN A 82 3.13 -2.66 -7.85
C ASN A 82 3.84 -1.86 -8.95
N ALA A 83 4.84 -1.03 -8.62
CA ALA A 83 5.66 -0.33 -9.61
C ALA A 83 6.37 -1.33 -10.54
N PHE A 84 7.00 -2.37 -9.96
CA PHE A 84 7.66 -3.42 -10.72
C PHE A 84 6.69 -4.28 -11.53
N VAL A 85 5.52 -4.63 -10.98
CA VAL A 85 4.48 -5.36 -11.71
C VAL A 85 4.04 -4.56 -12.95
N ILE A 86 3.76 -3.27 -12.81
CA ILE A 86 3.34 -2.44 -13.94
C ILE A 86 4.49 -2.24 -14.96
N ALA A 87 5.73 -2.08 -14.49
CA ALA A 87 6.86 -1.80 -15.39
C ALA A 87 7.35 -3.05 -16.13
N ILE A 88 7.49 -4.18 -15.43
CA ILE A 88 8.19 -5.37 -15.91
C ILE A 88 7.23 -6.41 -16.47
N THR A 89 6.17 -6.76 -15.72
CA THR A 89 5.28 -7.87 -16.11
C THR A 89 4.19 -7.41 -17.05
N SER A 90 3.72 -6.16 -16.92
CA SER A 90 2.72 -5.60 -17.84
C SER A 90 3.33 -5.19 -19.20
N ASP A 91 2.50 -5.30 -20.23
CA ASP A 91 2.78 -4.82 -21.59
C ASP A 91 2.56 -3.30 -21.75
N TYR A 92 2.30 -2.58 -20.66
CA TYR A 92 1.98 -1.16 -20.69
C TYR A 92 3.14 -0.30 -21.22
N ILE A 93 4.33 -0.41 -20.63
CA ILE A 93 5.50 0.42 -21.00
C ILE A 93 5.95 0.18 -22.45
N PRO A 94 6.12 -1.07 -22.93
CA PRO A 94 6.53 -1.30 -24.31
C PRO A 94 5.50 -0.81 -25.35
N ARG A 95 4.19 -0.93 -25.05
CA ARG A 95 3.13 -0.35 -25.90
C ARG A 95 3.21 1.17 -25.96
N PHE A 96 3.43 1.82 -24.81
CA PHE A 96 3.59 3.27 -24.73
C PHE A 96 4.81 3.76 -25.53
N VAL A 97 5.96 3.10 -25.38
CA VAL A 97 7.18 3.44 -26.14
C VAL A 97 6.99 3.21 -27.64
N TYR A 98 6.29 2.14 -28.02
CA TYR A 98 5.95 1.89 -29.42
C TYR A 98 5.07 3.00 -29.96
N GLU A 99 3.95 3.30 -29.32
CA GLU A 99 3.00 4.34 -29.75
C GLU A 99 3.67 5.69 -29.98
N TYR A 100 4.54 6.11 -29.05
CA TYR A 100 5.17 7.42 -29.11
C TYR A 100 6.34 7.51 -30.10
N LYS A 101 7.14 6.44 -30.29
CA LYS A 101 8.41 6.52 -31.04
C LYS A 101 8.50 5.65 -32.29
N TYR A 102 7.80 4.52 -32.33
CA TYR A 102 7.96 3.49 -33.38
C TYR A 102 6.68 3.17 -34.16
N GLY A 103 5.53 3.55 -33.63
CA GLY A 103 4.23 3.31 -34.19
C GLY A 103 3.88 4.29 -35.30
N PRO A 104 2.79 4.02 -36.04
CA PRO A 104 2.29 4.88 -37.11
C PRO A 104 1.96 6.32 -36.64
N CYS A 105 1.73 6.51 -35.35
CA CYS A 105 1.40 7.80 -34.74
C CYS A 105 2.63 8.63 -34.31
N ALA A 106 3.84 8.07 -34.34
CA ALA A 106 5.05 8.75 -33.85
C ALA A 106 5.35 10.10 -34.55
N ASN A 107 4.88 10.26 -35.79
CA ASN A 107 5.13 11.48 -36.59
C ASN A 107 3.89 12.40 -36.70
N HIS A 108 2.80 12.16 -35.96
CA HIS A 108 1.54 12.92 -36.04
C HIS A 108 0.87 13.02 -37.43
N VAL A 109 1.35 12.27 -38.44
CA VAL A 109 0.88 12.35 -39.84
C VAL A 109 -0.48 11.67 -40.06
N LYS A 110 -0.89 10.74 -39.20
CA LYS A 110 -2.14 9.98 -39.33
C LYS A 110 -2.93 9.98 -38.03
N GLN A 111 -3.84 10.94 -37.88
CA GLN A 111 -4.66 11.10 -36.67
C GLN A 111 -5.85 10.11 -36.57
N ASN A 112 -6.20 9.41 -37.66
CA ASN A 112 -7.40 8.55 -37.76
C ASN A 112 -7.10 7.03 -37.79
N GLU A 113 -5.87 6.58 -37.56
CA GLU A 113 -5.52 5.15 -37.51
C GLU A 113 -5.16 4.70 -36.09
N ASN A 114 -5.47 3.45 -35.74
CA ASN A 114 -5.09 2.87 -34.44
C ASN A 114 -3.57 2.88 -34.26
N CYS A 115 -3.06 3.61 -33.27
CA CYS A 115 -1.63 3.79 -33.04
C CYS A 115 -0.85 2.51 -32.67
N LEU A 116 -1.56 1.48 -32.20
CA LEU A 116 -0.98 0.17 -31.87
C LEU A 116 -1.02 -0.82 -33.05
N LYS A 117 -1.44 -0.39 -34.25
CA LYS A 117 -1.47 -1.25 -35.44
C LYS A 117 -0.05 -1.72 -35.78
N GLY A 118 0.14 -3.04 -35.82
CA GLY A 118 1.44 -3.65 -36.10
C GLY A 118 2.33 -3.87 -34.87
N TYR A 119 1.87 -3.52 -33.65
CA TYR A 119 2.64 -3.70 -32.41
C TYR A 119 3.16 -5.13 -32.24
N VAL A 120 2.28 -6.14 -32.39
CA VAL A 120 2.65 -7.56 -32.22
C VAL A 120 3.75 -7.98 -33.20
N ASN A 121 3.68 -7.50 -34.45
CA ASN A 121 4.68 -7.84 -35.46
C ASN A 121 6.02 -7.13 -35.20
N ASN A 122 6.01 -5.94 -34.58
CA ASN A 122 7.22 -5.24 -34.17
C ASN A 122 7.81 -5.78 -32.86
N SER A 123 6.99 -6.26 -31.93
CA SER A 123 7.44 -6.79 -30.63
C SER A 123 8.09 -8.18 -30.70
N LEU A 124 8.03 -8.82 -31.87
CA LEU A 124 8.55 -10.16 -32.09
C LEU A 124 9.84 -10.10 -32.90
N SER A 125 10.90 -10.71 -32.39
CA SER A 125 12.17 -10.90 -33.08
C SER A 125 12.17 -12.20 -33.87
N PHE A 126 12.94 -12.24 -34.96
CA PHE A 126 13.09 -13.43 -35.80
C PHE A 126 14.27 -14.28 -35.33
N PHE A 127 14.09 -15.59 -35.32
CA PHE A 127 15.14 -16.59 -35.10
C PHE A 127 15.19 -17.56 -36.27
N ASP A 128 16.39 -17.83 -36.78
CA ASP A 128 16.61 -18.81 -37.84
C ASP A 128 16.77 -20.20 -37.24
N LEU A 129 15.89 -21.15 -37.62
CA LEU A 129 15.94 -22.52 -37.10
C LEU A 129 17.15 -23.31 -37.60
N SER A 130 17.78 -22.88 -38.69
CA SER A 130 18.95 -23.57 -39.25
C SER A 130 20.14 -23.57 -38.28
N GLU A 131 20.25 -22.55 -37.42
CA GLU A 131 21.30 -22.45 -36.39
C GLU A 131 21.15 -23.47 -35.26
N LEU A 132 19.98 -24.10 -35.12
CA LEU A 132 19.73 -25.08 -34.07
C LEU A 132 20.37 -26.45 -34.36
N GLY A 133 20.90 -26.67 -35.57
CA GLY A 133 21.54 -27.92 -35.98
C GLY A 133 20.59 -29.13 -36.09
N MET A 134 19.27 -28.92 -36.01
CA MET A 134 18.26 -29.97 -36.03
C MET A 134 17.73 -30.34 -37.44
N GLY A 135 18.36 -29.85 -38.51
CA GLY A 135 17.92 -30.09 -39.89
C GLY A 135 16.56 -29.45 -40.24
N LYS A 136 16.11 -28.48 -39.45
CA LYS A 136 14.89 -27.68 -39.72
C LYS A 136 15.28 -26.36 -40.36
N SER A 137 14.60 -25.97 -41.44
CA SER A 137 14.73 -24.68 -42.09
C SER A 137 13.48 -23.83 -41.88
N GLY A 138 13.66 -22.52 -41.73
CA GLY A 138 12.57 -21.56 -41.55
C GLY A 138 12.84 -20.57 -40.43
N TYR A 139 11.94 -19.59 -40.28
CA TYR A 139 12.01 -18.57 -39.24
C TYR A 139 10.92 -18.79 -38.19
N CYS A 140 11.27 -18.71 -36.91
CA CYS A 140 10.29 -18.56 -35.84
C CYS A 140 10.38 -17.15 -35.23
N ARG A 141 9.32 -16.78 -34.52
CA ARG A 141 9.22 -15.50 -33.82
C ARG A 141 9.19 -15.73 -32.32
N TYR A 142 9.98 -14.95 -31.59
CA TYR A 142 10.00 -14.97 -30.13
C TYR A 142 9.88 -13.57 -29.57
N ARG A 143 9.48 -13.46 -28.30
CA ARG A 143 9.21 -12.18 -27.65
C ARG A 143 10.50 -11.61 -27.06
N ASP A 144 11.23 -10.87 -27.89
CA ASP A 144 12.39 -10.10 -27.47
C ASP A 144 12.69 -8.97 -28.47
N TYR A 145 13.48 -7.98 -28.06
CA TYR A 145 13.84 -6.82 -28.89
C TYR A 145 15.26 -6.97 -29.46
N ARG A 146 15.47 -8.04 -30.22
CA ARG A 146 16.76 -8.42 -30.82
C ARG A 146 16.80 -8.19 -32.33
N GLY A 147 18.02 -7.96 -32.84
CA GLY A 147 18.27 -7.79 -34.26
C GLY A 147 17.93 -9.06 -35.05
N PRO A 148 17.36 -8.95 -36.26
CA PRO A 148 17.04 -10.10 -37.09
C PRO A 148 18.31 -10.79 -37.63
N PRO A 149 18.20 -12.04 -38.10
CA PRO A 149 19.36 -12.83 -38.55
C PRO A 149 20.09 -12.24 -39.77
N TRP A 150 19.40 -11.45 -40.59
CA TRP A 150 19.98 -10.75 -41.76
C TRP A 150 20.59 -9.36 -41.43
N SER A 151 20.62 -8.97 -40.16
CA SER A 151 21.26 -7.73 -39.71
C SER A 151 22.78 -7.85 -39.72
N SER A 152 23.50 -6.71 -39.78
CA SER A 152 24.96 -6.67 -39.62
C SER A 152 25.44 -7.23 -38.28
N LYS A 153 24.57 -7.18 -37.26
CA LYS A 153 24.76 -7.79 -35.95
C LYS A 153 23.51 -8.61 -35.59
N PRO A 154 23.49 -9.92 -35.92
CA PRO A 154 22.33 -10.77 -35.64
C PRO A 154 22.19 -11.04 -34.14
N TYR A 155 20.96 -11.13 -33.64
CA TYR A 155 20.59 -11.48 -32.27
C TYR A 155 21.09 -10.55 -31.13
N GLU A 156 21.79 -9.47 -31.46
CA GLU A 156 22.15 -8.42 -30.50
C GLU A 156 20.93 -7.58 -30.08
N PHE A 157 21.02 -6.95 -28.90
CA PHE A 157 19.98 -6.05 -28.41
C PHE A 157 19.85 -4.82 -29.29
N THR A 158 18.63 -4.54 -29.75
CA THR A 158 18.34 -3.36 -30.55
C THR A 158 18.27 -2.10 -29.69
N LEU A 159 18.34 -0.93 -30.34
CA LEU A 159 18.13 0.34 -29.66
C LEU A 159 16.70 0.48 -29.08
N GLN A 160 15.72 -0.26 -29.61
CA GLN A 160 14.37 -0.35 -29.05
C GLN A 160 14.38 -0.97 -27.65
N TYR A 161 15.17 -2.03 -27.45
CA TYR A 161 15.34 -2.69 -26.14
C TYR A 161 15.77 -1.68 -25.07
N TRP A 162 16.79 -0.87 -25.38
CA TRP A 162 17.33 0.11 -24.44
C TRP A 162 16.36 1.25 -24.13
N HIS A 163 15.58 1.73 -25.12
CA HIS A 163 14.52 2.70 -24.84
C HIS A 163 13.44 2.13 -23.91
N ILE A 164 13.03 0.88 -24.12
CA ILE A 164 12.02 0.23 -23.27
C ILE A 164 12.57 0.03 -21.87
N LEU A 165 13.82 -0.41 -21.74
CA LEU A 165 14.48 -0.57 -20.45
C LEU A 165 14.58 0.76 -19.70
N ALA A 166 15.03 1.82 -20.37
CA ALA A 166 15.10 3.17 -19.79
C ALA A 166 13.72 3.68 -19.37
N ALA A 167 12.70 3.50 -20.21
CA ALA A 167 11.32 3.90 -19.87
C ALA A 167 10.76 3.12 -18.68
N ARG A 168 11.08 1.83 -18.54
CA ARG A 168 10.69 1.01 -17.38
C ARG A 168 11.30 1.54 -16.09
N LEU A 169 12.61 1.80 -16.08
CA LEU A 169 13.31 2.33 -14.91
C LEU A 169 12.81 3.73 -14.54
N ALA A 170 12.63 4.61 -15.54
CA ALA A 170 12.09 5.95 -15.32
C ALA A 170 10.66 5.90 -14.74
N PHE A 171 9.81 5.01 -15.25
CA PHE A 171 8.46 4.82 -14.72
C PHE A 171 8.47 4.39 -13.25
N ILE A 172 9.31 3.42 -12.87
CA ILE A 172 9.41 2.95 -11.49
C ILE A 172 9.76 4.12 -10.57
N ILE A 173 10.80 4.90 -10.91
CA ILE A 173 11.24 6.04 -10.10
C ILE A 173 10.11 7.05 -9.94
N VAL A 174 9.47 7.47 -11.04
CA VAL A 174 8.40 8.47 -11.00
C VAL A 174 7.20 7.96 -10.21
N PHE A 175 6.79 6.71 -10.44
CA PHE A 175 5.65 6.10 -9.75
C PHE A 175 5.87 6.01 -8.24
N GLU A 176 7.04 5.53 -7.82
CA GLU A 176 7.38 5.43 -6.39
C GLU A 176 7.36 6.80 -5.71
N HIS A 177 8.07 7.80 -6.26
CA HIS A 177 8.15 9.13 -5.66
C HIS A 177 6.79 9.82 -5.63
N LEU A 178 5.96 9.64 -6.67
CA LEU A 178 4.61 10.17 -6.70
C LEU A 178 3.73 9.56 -5.61
N VAL A 179 3.70 8.23 -5.49
CA VAL A 179 2.85 7.53 -4.53
C VAL A 179 3.31 7.78 -3.09
N PHE A 180 4.63 7.76 -2.82
CA PHE A 180 5.15 8.14 -1.51
C PHE A 180 4.85 9.61 -1.18
N GLY A 181 4.98 10.51 -2.16
CA GLY A 181 4.61 11.91 -2.00
C GLY A 181 3.14 12.09 -1.63
N ILE A 182 2.23 11.40 -2.32
CA ILE A 182 0.80 11.41 -2.01
C ILE A 182 0.54 10.82 -0.61
N LYS A 183 1.17 9.69 -0.26
CA LYS A 183 1.05 9.09 1.07
C LYS A 183 1.45 10.07 2.17
N SER A 184 2.60 10.72 2.03
CA SER A 184 3.09 11.72 2.98
C SER A 184 2.17 12.94 3.05
N PHE A 185 1.63 13.38 1.91
CA PHE A 185 0.67 14.47 1.86
C PHE A 185 -0.64 14.13 2.59
N ILE A 186 -1.19 12.93 2.39
CA ILE A 186 -2.39 12.46 3.10
C ILE A 186 -2.12 12.39 4.61
N ALA A 187 -0.96 11.86 5.02
CA ALA A 187 -0.57 11.80 6.42
C ALA A 187 -0.43 13.20 7.05
N TYR A 188 -0.01 14.20 6.27
CA TYR A 188 0.03 15.59 6.72
C TYR A 188 -1.37 16.22 6.86
N LEU A 189 -2.31 15.87 5.98
CA LEU A 189 -3.67 16.43 5.99
C LEU A 189 -4.55 15.87 7.12
N ILE A 190 -4.39 14.59 7.46
CA ILE A 190 -5.25 13.91 8.43
C ILE A 190 -4.61 14.00 9.83
N PRO A 191 -5.22 14.74 10.77
CA PRO A 191 -4.69 14.80 12.13
C PRO A 191 -4.92 13.47 12.86
N ASP A 192 -3.88 12.96 13.53
CA ASP A 192 -3.92 11.66 14.24
C ASP A 192 -5.00 11.57 15.33
N ILE A 193 -5.39 12.70 15.92
CA ILE A 193 -6.39 12.75 16.99
C ILE A 193 -7.65 13.49 16.50
N PRO A 194 -8.82 12.81 16.45
CA PRO A 194 -10.06 13.43 16.03
C PRO A 194 -10.52 14.53 17.01
N LYS A 195 -11.16 15.58 16.49
CA LYS A 195 -11.55 16.77 17.27
C LYS A 195 -12.44 16.43 18.47
N GLY A 196 -13.45 15.57 18.28
CA GLY A 196 -14.36 15.18 19.36
C GLY A 196 -13.67 14.45 20.52
N LEU A 197 -12.66 13.63 20.24
CA LEU A 197 -11.86 12.98 21.30
C LEU A 197 -11.00 14.01 22.03
N ARG A 198 -10.38 14.94 21.29
CA ARG A 198 -9.58 16.03 21.87
C ARG A 198 -10.40 16.89 22.83
N GLU A 199 -11.65 17.19 22.46
CA GLU A 199 -12.58 17.94 23.30
C GLU A 199 -12.97 17.16 24.56
N ARG A 200 -13.26 15.86 24.44
CA ARG A 200 -13.55 14.99 25.60
C ARG A 200 -12.37 14.91 26.56
N ILE A 201 -11.16 14.65 26.05
CA ILE A 201 -9.94 14.63 26.86
C ILE A 201 -9.72 15.98 27.55
N ARG A 202 -9.96 17.10 26.85
CA ARG A 202 -9.85 18.44 27.44
C ARG A 202 -10.89 18.66 28.54
N ARG A 203 -12.13 18.21 28.34
CA ARG A 203 -13.21 18.32 29.32
C ARG A 203 -12.93 17.49 30.56
N GLU A 204 -12.49 16.24 30.41
CA GLU A 204 -12.12 15.37 31.53
C GLU A 204 -10.96 15.97 32.33
N LYS A 205 -9.93 16.50 31.65
CA LYS A 205 -8.82 17.21 32.32
C LYS A 205 -9.29 18.43 33.10
N TYR A 206 -10.17 19.23 32.52
CA TYR A 206 -10.74 20.41 33.17
C TYR A 206 -11.51 20.03 34.45
N LEU A 207 -12.42 19.06 34.36
CA LEU A 207 -13.22 18.60 35.51
C LEU A 207 -12.34 18.01 36.62
N VAL A 208 -11.30 17.26 36.27
CA VAL A 208 -10.34 16.72 37.26
C VAL A 208 -9.58 17.85 37.97
N GLN A 209 -9.17 18.88 37.24
CA GLN A 209 -8.47 20.02 37.81
C GLN A 209 -9.38 20.83 38.75
N GLU A 210 -10.65 21.02 38.38
CA GLU A 210 -11.65 21.69 39.22
C GLU A 210 -11.88 20.90 40.53
N MET A 211 -12.09 19.58 40.45
CA MET A 211 -12.24 18.73 41.63
C MET A 211 -11.01 18.73 42.54
N MET A 212 -9.79 18.76 41.97
CA MET A 212 -8.56 18.85 42.77
C MET A 212 -8.44 20.18 43.52
N TYR A 213 -8.79 21.28 42.86
CA TYR A 213 -8.76 22.61 43.46
C TYR A 213 -9.77 22.75 44.61
N GLU A 214 -11.00 22.28 44.41
CA GLU A 214 -12.03 22.26 45.46
C GLU A 214 -11.58 21.42 46.67
N ALA A 215 -11.02 20.24 46.44
CA ALA A 215 -10.51 19.37 47.51
C ALA A 215 -9.35 20.03 48.30
N GLU A 216 -8.47 20.77 47.62
CA GLU A 216 -7.37 21.50 48.27
C GLU A 216 -7.90 22.66 49.14
N LEU A 217 -8.88 23.42 48.63
CA LEU A 217 -9.55 24.47 49.40
C LEU A 217 -10.22 23.91 50.66
N GLU A 218 -10.94 22.80 50.56
CA GLU A 218 -11.56 22.14 51.72
C GLU A 218 -10.52 21.69 52.75
N HIS A 219 -9.40 21.13 52.30
CA HIS A 219 -8.32 20.70 53.17
C HIS A 219 -7.67 21.88 53.91
N LEU A 220 -7.40 22.99 53.22
CA LEU A 220 -6.88 24.23 53.83
C LEU A 220 -7.86 24.81 54.86
N GLN A 221 -9.17 24.80 54.57
CA GLN A 221 -10.19 25.25 55.51
C GLN A 221 -10.23 24.37 56.77
N GLN A 222 -10.11 23.05 56.64
CA GLN A 222 -10.04 22.14 57.78
C GLN A 222 -8.78 22.35 58.62
N GLN A 223 -7.61 22.57 57.99
CA GLN A 223 -6.39 22.92 58.72
C GLN A 223 -6.55 24.24 59.47
N ARG A 224 -7.13 25.26 58.84
CA ARG A 224 -7.43 26.55 59.50
C ARG A 224 -8.32 26.37 60.72
N ARG A 225 -9.42 25.60 60.59
CA ARG A 225 -10.33 25.27 61.71
C ARG A 225 -9.63 24.54 62.85
N LYS A 226 -8.68 23.63 62.55
CA LYS A 226 -7.89 22.93 63.57
C LYS A 226 -6.82 23.82 64.22
N SER A 227 -6.28 24.80 63.50
CA SER A 227 -5.24 25.72 63.99
C SER A 227 -5.76 26.84 64.89
N GLY A 228 -7.07 27.05 64.98
CA GLY A 228 -7.68 28.01 65.91
C GLY A 228 -7.38 29.50 65.64
N GLN A 229 -6.93 29.88 64.43
CA GLN A 229 -6.70 31.30 64.11
C GLN A 229 -8.02 32.03 63.76
N PRO A 230 -8.29 33.20 64.39
CA PRO A 230 -9.52 33.95 64.16
C PRO A 230 -9.50 34.71 62.83
N ILE A 231 -10.71 34.91 62.28
CA ILE A 231 -10.95 35.55 60.99
C ILE A 231 -10.68 37.06 61.10
N HIS A 232 -9.63 37.54 60.46
CA HIS A 232 -9.54 38.95 60.06
C HIS A 232 -10.02 39.07 58.62
N HIS A 233 -11.21 39.65 58.45
CA HIS A 233 -11.66 40.16 57.17
C HIS A 233 -10.87 41.45 56.88
N GLU A 234 -9.89 41.37 55.99
CA GLU A 234 -9.38 42.56 55.31
C GLU A 234 -9.71 42.42 53.83
N TRP A 235 -10.74 43.15 53.43
CA TRP A 235 -10.93 43.64 52.06
C TRP A 235 -9.87 44.73 51.82
N PRO A 236 -9.24 44.76 50.64
CA PRO A 236 -9.81 45.48 49.49
C PRO A 236 -9.90 44.67 48.19
#